data_AF-A0A508YNY3-F1
#
_entry.id   AF-A0A508YNY3-F1
#
_cell.length_a   1.000
_cell.length_b   1.000
_cell.length_c   1.000
_cell.angle_alpha   90.00
_cell.angle_beta   90.00
_cell.angle_gamma   90.00
#
_symmetry.space_group_name_H-M   'P 1'
#
loop_
_entity.id
_entity.type
_entity.pdbx_description
1 polymer ?
#
loop_
_entity_poly.entity_id
_entity_poly.type
_entity_poly.pdbx_seq_one_letter_code
_entity_poly.pdbx_strand_id
1 'polypeptide(L)'
;MAITQITAGQEGWLSTLNSDLSQIGDKVSSSTVPITAINGCSVTGSTVVYQIGSHHLAITTGSVSIGSALSTSNKSIDFGRLASDTDVGQGVAWSQVTNWAVGGVITRSGTTLTLTEENYGADISKGTYFNFMLVRSY
;
A
#
# COMPACT_ATOMS: atom_id res chain seq x y z
N MET A 1 -43.04 30.65 -37.68
CA MET A 1 -42.67 29.97 -36.42
C MET A 1 -41.29 30.48 -36.06
N ALA A 2 -41.18 31.32 -35.02
CA ALA A 2 -39.89 31.88 -34.62
C ALA A 2 -39.10 30.79 -33.88
N ILE A 3 -37.90 30.48 -34.37
CA ILE A 3 -36.95 29.64 -33.64
C ILE A 3 -36.35 30.53 -32.56
N THR A 4 -36.81 30.39 -31.33
CA THR A 4 -36.18 31.02 -30.16
C THR A 4 -34.84 30.31 -29.94
N GLN A 5 -33.73 30.93 -30.35
CA GLN A 5 -32.40 30.42 -30.02
C GLN A 5 -32.24 30.42 -28.50
N ILE A 6 -32.05 29.24 -27.91
CA ILE A 6 -31.72 29.08 -26.49
C ILE A 6 -30.22 29.34 -26.34
N THR A 7 -29.79 30.59 -26.48
CA THR A 7 -28.36 30.95 -26.43
C THR A 7 -27.78 30.82 -25.01
N ALA A 8 -28.60 31.10 -23.99
CA ALA A 8 -28.17 31.09 -22.58
C ALA A 8 -28.09 29.70 -21.94
N GLY A 9 -28.77 28.69 -22.52
CA GLY A 9 -28.78 27.32 -21.98
C GLY A 9 -27.63 26.46 -22.51
N GLN A 10 -27.19 26.67 -23.75
CA GLN A 10 -26.22 25.78 -24.40
C GLN A 10 -24.83 25.81 -23.75
N GLU A 11 -24.35 26.99 -23.36
CA GLU A 11 -23.07 27.13 -22.65
C GLU A 11 -23.13 26.55 -21.24
N GLY A 12 -24.25 26.76 -20.53
CA GLY A 12 -24.50 26.18 -19.21
C GLY A 12 -24.48 24.66 -19.25
N TRP A 13 -25.24 24.05 -20.16
CA TRP A 13 -25.31 22.59 -20.31
C TRP A 13 -23.97 21.98 -20.74
N LEU A 14 -23.21 22.65 -21.62
CA LEU A 14 -21.88 22.19 -22.01
C LEU A 14 -20.87 22.30 -20.86
N SER A 15 -20.94 23.37 -20.07
CA SER A 15 -20.07 23.55 -18.89
C SER A 15 -20.36 22.51 -17.79
N THR A 16 -21.64 22.24 -17.52
CA THR A 16 -22.07 21.19 -16.59
C THR A 16 -21.62 19.82 -17.10
N LEU A 17 -21.85 19.50 -18.38
CA LEU A 17 -21.39 18.25 -18.97
C LEU A 17 -19.87 18.06 -18.88
N ASN A 18 -19.09 19.10 -19.18
CA ASN A 18 -17.62 19.02 -19.09
C ASN A 18 -17.14 18.89 -17.65
N SER A 19 -17.78 19.59 -16.71
CA SER A 19 -17.51 19.46 -15.27
C SER A 19 -17.82 18.04 -14.79
N ASP A 20 -18.98 17.51 -15.11
CA ASP A 20 -19.39 16.16 -14.70
C ASP A 20 -18.51 15.08 -15.34
N LEU A 21 -18.10 15.26 -16.60
CA LEU A 21 -17.14 14.37 -17.28
C LEU A 21 -15.74 14.44 -16.65
N SER A 22 -15.28 15.60 -16.20
CA SER A 22 -14.01 15.73 -15.46
C SER A 22 -14.05 14.98 -14.13
N GLN A 23 -15.15 15.08 -13.39
CA GLN A 23 -15.37 14.32 -12.15
C GLN A 23 -15.49 12.81 -12.39
N ILE A 24 -15.99 12.37 -13.56
CA ILE A 24 -16.00 10.97 -13.97
C ILE A 24 -14.58 10.50 -14.34
N GLY A 25 -13.74 11.35 -14.91
CA GLY A 25 -12.33 11.08 -15.18
C GLY A 25 -11.49 10.93 -13.91
N ASP A 26 -11.89 11.61 -12.83
CA ASP A 26 -11.31 11.46 -11.49
C ASP A 26 -11.67 10.13 -10.80
N LYS A 27 -12.45 9.26 -11.45
CA LYS A 27 -12.80 7.93 -10.91
C LYS A 27 -11.57 7.06 -10.74
N VAL A 28 -11.51 6.49 -9.55
CA VAL A 28 -10.56 5.50 -9.03
C VAL A 28 -10.03 4.55 -10.10
N SER A 29 -8.91 4.88 -10.72
CA SER A 29 -8.09 3.88 -11.42
C SER A 29 -7.30 3.12 -10.36
N SER A 30 -7.06 1.82 -10.59
CA SER A 30 -6.21 1.04 -9.71
C SER A 30 -5.22 0.17 -10.46
N SER A 31 -4.04 0.03 -9.87
CA SER A 31 -2.99 -0.87 -10.35
C SER A 31 -2.46 -1.73 -9.22
N THR A 32 -2.22 -3.00 -9.50
CA THR A 32 -1.63 -3.94 -8.55
C THR A 32 -0.13 -4.08 -8.81
N VAL A 33 0.69 -3.77 -7.81
CA VAL A 33 2.15 -3.91 -7.84
C VAL A 33 2.56 -5.10 -6.96
N PRO A 34 3.26 -6.12 -7.50
CA PRO A 34 3.70 -7.26 -6.71
C PRO A 34 4.87 -6.90 -5.78
N ILE A 35 5.00 -7.64 -4.68
CA ILE A 35 6.17 -7.59 -3.79
C ILE A 35 7.11 -8.73 -4.14
N THR A 36 8.37 -8.43 -4.44
CA THR A 36 9.40 -9.46 -4.65
C THR A 36 10.07 -9.79 -3.33
N ALA A 37 10.00 -11.04 -2.89
CA ALA A 37 10.65 -11.47 -1.65
C ALA A 37 12.19 -11.47 -1.79
N ILE A 38 12.88 -11.14 -0.70
CA ILE A 38 14.36 -11.08 -0.63
C ILE A 38 14.88 -11.72 0.67
N ASN A 39 16.19 -11.91 0.78
CA ASN A 39 16.88 -12.43 1.97
C ASN A 39 16.33 -13.76 2.50
N GLY A 40 15.86 -14.62 1.59
CA GLY A 40 15.30 -15.93 1.93
C GLY A 40 13.92 -15.87 2.59
N CYS A 41 13.28 -14.70 2.62
CA CYS A 41 11.88 -14.57 3.01
C CYS A 41 10.95 -15.13 1.92
N SER A 42 9.73 -15.46 2.33
CA SER A 42 8.61 -15.72 1.43
C SER A 42 7.55 -14.66 1.67
N VAL A 43 7.00 -14.07 0.60
CA VAL A 43 5.99 -13.01 0.70
C VAL A 43 4.80 -13.35 -0.17
N THR A 44 3.60 -13.22 0.39
CA THR A 44 2.34 -13.27 -0.35
C THR A 44 1.63 -11.95 -0.10
N GLY A 45 1.54 -11.10 -1.11
CA GLY A 45 0.92 -9.79 -0.97
C GLY A 45 1.16 -8.90 -2.18
N SER A 46 0.46 -7.78 -2.20
CA SER A 46 0.60 -6.79 -3.25
C SER A 46 0.29 -5.40 -2.71
N THR A 47 0.70 -4.40 -3.48
CA THR A 47 0.25 -3.03 -3.32
C THR A 47 -0.86 -2.77 -4.32
N VAL A 48 -1.97 -2.20 -3.86
CA VAL A 48 -2.97 -1.59 -4.74
C VAL A 48 -2.82 -0.08 -4.62
N VAL A 49 -2.54 0.57 -5.74
CA VAL A 49 -2.47 2.03 -5.83
C VAL A 49 -3.76 2.51 -6.47
N TYR A 50 -4.49 3.37 -5.77
CA TYR A 50 -5.71 4.02 -6.21
C TYR A 50 -5.42 5.48 -6.58
N GLN A 51 -5.80 5.91 -7.78
CA GLN A 51 -5.77 7.32 -8.16
C GLN A 51 -7.14 7.94 -7.98
N ILE A 52 -7.27 8.91 -7.09
CA ILE A 52 -8.52 9.59 -6.75
C ILE A 52 -8.36 11.08 -7.10
N GLY A 53 -8.75 11.44 -8.33
CA GLY A 53 -8.40 12.73 -8.92
C GLY A 53 -6.89 12.96 -8.98
N SER A 54 -6.40 14.04 -8.36
CA SER A 54 -4.97 14.36 -8.25
C SER A 54 -4.24 13.65 -7.11
N HIS A 55 -4.93 12.87 -6.29
CA HIS A 55 -4.37 12.18 -5.12
C HIS A 55 -4.16 10.70 -5.37
N HIS A 56 -3.20 10.12 -4.66
CA HIS A 56 -2.93 8.69 -4.66
C HIS A 56 -3.15 8.10 -3.27
N LEU A 57 -3.72 6.90 -3.24
CA LEU A 57 -3.81 6.06 -2.05
C LEU A 57 -3.18 4.71 -2.37
N ALA A 58 -2.04 4.41 -1.76
CA ALA A 58 -1.40 3.11 -1.85
C ALA A 58 -1.72 2.29 -0.59
N ILE A 59 -2.24 1.08 -0.80
CA ILE A 59 -2.50 0.10 0.26
C ILE A 59 -1.69 -1.15 -0.05
N THR A 60 -0.80 -1.52 0.87
CA THR A 60 0.05 -2.71 0.74
C THR A 60 -0.30 -3.69 1.82
N THR A 61 -0.78 -4.87 1.45
CA THR A 61 -1.19 -5.90 2.41
C THR A 61 -0.67 -7.27 2.00
N GLY A 62 -0.51 -8.13 2.97
CA GLY A 62 -0.05 -9.48 2.73
C GLY A 62 0.47 -10.17 3.98
N SER A 63 1.24 -11.22 3.75
CA SER A 63 2.00 -11.93 4.77
C SER A 63 3.43 -12.19 4.33
N VAL A 64 4.32 -12.27 5.31
CA VAL A 64 5.73 -12.59 5.13
C VAL A 64 6.14 -13.70 6.10
N SER A 65 6.81 -14.73 5.59
CA SER A 65 7.57 -15.68 6.39
C SER A 65 9.03 -15.24 6.41
N ILE A 66 9.58 -15.00 7.60
CA ILE A 66 10.95 -14.47 7.73
C ILE A 66 12.01 -15.52 7.36
N GLY A 67 13.01 -15.11 6.57
CA GLY A 67 14.07 -15.98 6.05
C GLY A 67 15.18 -16.33 7.04
N SER A 68 15.28 -15.57 8.13
CA SER A 68 16.24 -15.75 9.23
C SER A 68 15.57 -15.46 10.57
N ALA A 69 16.13 -15.98 11.65
CA ALA A 69 15.65 -15.66 12.99
C ALA A 69 15.93 -14.17 13.33
N LEU A 70 15.01 -13.56 14.07
CA LEU A 70 15.24 -12.26 14.71
C LEU A 70 15.58 -12.50 16.17
N SER A 71 16.47 -11.68 16.72
CA SER A 71 16.94 -11.80 18.10
C SER A 71 16.95 -10.47 18.81
N THR A 72 17.21 -10.49 20.11
CA THR A 72 17.42 -9.27 20.91
C THR A 72 18.50 -8.33 20.36
N SER A 73 19.49 -8.87 19.63
CA SER A 73 20.60 -8.11 19.02
C SER A 73 20.37 -7.76 17.55
N ASN A 74 19.42 -8.41 16.88
CA ASN A 74 19.06 -8.15 15.49
C ASN A 74 17.55 -8.26 15.31
N LYS A 75 16.89 -7.11 15.34
CA LYS A 75 15.43 -6.98 15.34
C LYS A 75 14.83 -6.72 13.96
N SER A 76 15.66 -6.63 12.91
CA SER A 76 15.19 -6.20 11.60
C SER A 76 15.53 -7.19 10.50
N ILE A 77 14.63 -7.28 9.52
CA ILE A 77 14.85 -8.05 8.30
C ILE A 77 14.23 -7.34 7.10
N ASP A 78 15.06 -7.12 6.09
CA ASP A 78 14.61 -6.70 4.77
C ASP A 78 13.94 -7.90 4.10
N PHE A 79 12.65 -7.80 3.83
CA PHE A 79 11.85 -8.96 3.41
C PHE A 79 11.28 -8.86 2.00
N GLY A 80 11.10 -7.64 1.50
CA GLY A 80 10.44 -7.41 0.22
C GLY A 80 11.04 -6.25 -0.56
N ARG A 81 10.82 -6.25 -1.88
CA ARG A 81 11.09 -5.11 -2.77
C ARG A 81 9.87 -4.79 -3.61
N LEU A 82 9.61 -3.49 -3.77
CA LEU A 82 8.60 -2.93 -4.65
C LEU A 82 9.26 -2.25 -5.86
N ALA A 83 8.46 -1.91 -6.87
CA ALA A 83 8.91 -1.03 -7.95
C ALA A 83 9.33 0.34 -7.39
N SER A 84 10.27 1.01 -8.05
CA SER A 84 10.91 2.25 -7.56
C SER A 84 9.95 3.42 -7.39
N ASP A 85 8.90 3.46 -8.21
CA ASP A 85 7.86 4.48 -8.27
C ASP A 85 6.69 4.22 -7.30
N THR A 86 6.65 3.08 -6.62
CA THR A 86 5.57 2.74 -5.68
C THR A 86 5.87 3.30 -4.29
N ASP A 87 5.20 4.38 -3.87
CA ASP A 87 5.26 4.88 -2.49
C ASP A 87 4.15 4.27 -1.62
N VAL A 88 4.54 3.52 -0.60
CA VAL A 88 3.63 2.80 0.32
C VAL A 88 3.78 3.25 1.76
N GLY A 89 4.65 4.24 2.03
CA GLY A 89 4.88 4.76 3.38
C GLY A 89 5.38 3.71 4.37
N GLN A 90 4.84 3.77 5.59
CA GLN A 90 5.14 2.87 6.70
C GLN A 90 3.86 2.13 7.11
N GLY A 91 4.03 1.04 7.85
CA GLY A 91 2.90 0.26 8.33
C GLY A 91 3.26 -0.65 9.48
N VAL A 92 2.36 -1.59 9.73
CA VAL A 92 2.43 -2.50 10.86
C VAL A 92 2.45 -3.94 10.37
N ALA A 93 3.12 -4.78 11.15
CA ALA A 93 3.16 -6.22 10.98
C ALA A 93 2.75 -6.89 12.29
N TRP A 94 2.04 -8.01 12.19
CA TRP A 94 1.64 -8.79 13.34
C TRP A 94 1.71 -10.29 13.05
N SER A 95 2.22 -11.05 14.00
CA SER A 95 2.19 -12.51 14.00
C SER A 95 1.30 -13.01 15.12
N GLN A 96 0.40 -13.95 14.83
CA GLN A 96 -0.26 -14.75 15.85
C GLN A 96 0.53 -16.03 16.05
N VAL A 97 1.36 -16.05 17.08
CA VAL A 97 1.95 -17.27 17.62
C VAL A 97 1.18 -17.65 18.87
N THR A 98 1.17 -18.94 19.21
CA THR A 98 0.17 -19.63 20.05
C THR A 98 -0.18 -18.94 21.38
N ASN A 99 0.69 -18.11 21.94
CA ASN A 99 0.52 -17.44 23.24
C ASN A 99 0.85 -15.93 23.28
N TRP A 100 1.24 -15.28 22.16
CA TRP A 100 1.48 -13.83 22.12
C TRP A 100 1.36 -13.25 20.71
N ALA A 101 0.95 -11.99 20.61
CA ALA A 101 1.01 -11.24 19.35
C ALA A 101 2.38 -10.57 19.23
N VAL A 102 3.16 -10.95 18.22
CA VAL A 102 4.41 -10.23 17.89
C VAL A 102 4.03 -9.04 17.02
N GLY A 103 4.34 -7.83 17.47
CA GLY A 103 4.16 -6.61 16.71
C GLY A 103 5.48 -6.13 16.12
N GLY A 104 5.43 -5.55 14.92
CA GLY A 104 6.56 -4.87 14.32
C GLY A 104 6.11 -3.73 13.41
N VAL A 105 7.03 -2.84 13.11
CA VAL A 105 6.84 -1.76 12.14
C VAL A 105 7.47 -2.18 10.82
N ILE A 106 6.79 -1.83 9.72
CA ILE A 106 7.35 -1.92 8.39
C ILE A 106 7.71 -0.53 7.90
N THR A 107 8.95 -0.38 7.46
CA THR A 107 9.43 0.83 6.79
C THR A 107 9.82 0.52 5.36
N ARG A 108 9.74 1.55 4.51
CA ARG A 108 10.30 1.53 3.16
C ARG A 108 11.52 2.44 3.08
N SER A 109 12.61 1.92 2.54
CA SER A 109 13.80 2.70 2.16
C SER A 109 14.18 2.39 0.71
N GLY A 110 14.08 3.40 -0.16
CA GLY A 110 14.15 3.16 -1.61
C GLY A 110 13.11 2.14 -2.05
N THR A 111 13.51 1.05 -2.69
CA THR A 111 12.60 -0.06 -3.08
C THR A 111 12.32 -1.07 -1.98
N THR A 112 13.08 -1.05 -0.88
CA THR A 112 13.16 -2.15 0.08
C THR A 112 12.16 -1.96 1.21
N LEU A 113 11.47 -3.04 1.57
CA LEU A 113 10.61 -3.14 2.75
C LEU A 113 11.34 -3.87 3.87
N THR A 114 11.39 -3.25 5.03
CA THR A 114 12.07 -3.76 6.23
C THR A 114 11.05 -3.95 7.34
N LEU A 115 10.96 -5.16 7.87
CA LEU A 115 10.25 -5.44 9.12
C LEU A 115 11.21 -5.20 10.28
N THR A 116 10.79 -4.41 11.26
CA THR A 116 11.50 -4.26 12.54
C THR A 116 10.58 -4.67 13.68
N GLU A 117 11.02 -5.64 14.45
CA GLU A 117 10.36 -6.20 15.64
C GLU A 117 10.34 -5.19 16.79
N GLU A 118 9.17 -4.97 17.41
CA GLU A 118 9.00 -3.98 18.49
C GLU A 118 8.70 -4.60 19.86
N ASN A 119 8.38 -5.89 19.94
CA ASN A 119 7.80 -6.54 21.10
C ASN A 119 8.82 -7.42 21.88
N TYR A 120 9.64 -6.72 22.68
CA TYR A 120 10.40 -7.12 23.88
C TYR A 120 10.70 -8.62 24.15
N GLY A 121 11.92 -9.04 23.76
CA GLY A 121 12.77 -9.88 24.60
C GLY A 121 12.85 -11.37 24.27
N ALA A 122 12.13 -11.84 23.26
CA ALA A 122 12.21 -13.21 22.78
C ALA A 122 12.77 -13.28 21.36
N ASP A 123 13.56 -14.32 21.08
CA ASP A 123 14.00 -14.61 19.73
C ASP A 123 12.82 -15.15 18.91
N ILE A 124 12.72 -14.69 17.66
CA ILE A 124 11.69 -15.13 16.72
C ILE A 124 12.35 -16.07 15.73
N SER A 125 11.86 -17.30 15.69
CA SER A 125 12.39 -18.35 14.82
C SER A 125 12.20 -18.02 13.33
N LYS A 126 13.19 -18.43 12.52
CA LYS A 126 13.05 -18.47 11.07
C LYS A 126 11.74 -19.18 10.68
N GLY A 127 11.08 -18.65 9.65
CA GLY A 127 9.81 -19.21 9.14
C GLY A 127 8.57 -18.67 9.84
N THR A 128 8.71 -17.90 10.93
CA THR A 128 7.58 -17.22 11.56
C THR A 128 6.88 -16.31 10.57
N TYR A 129 5.54 -16.40 10.52
CA TYR A 129 4.71 -15.60 9.62
C TYR A 129 4.23 -14.32 10.28
N PHE A 130 4.33 -13.21 9.58
CA PHE A 130 3.71 -11.93 9.94
C PHE A 130 2.71 -11.55 8.85
N ASN A 131 1.49 -11.21 9.23
CA ASN A 131 0.61 -10.44 8.37
C ASN A 131 1.00 -8.97 8.46
N PHE A 132 0.74 -8.19 7.41
CA PHE A 132 1.07 -6.78 7.41
C PHE A 132 0.10 -5.92 6.62
N MET A 133 0.13 -4.62 6.95
CA MET A 133 -0.59 -3.57 6.26
C MET A 133 0.21 -2.26 6.30
N LEU A 134 0.41 -1.65 5.14
CA LEU A 134 0.95 -0.29 4.97
C LEU A 134 -0.08 0.53 4.22
N VAL A 135 -0.23 1.81 4.59
CA VAL A 135 -1.13 2.74 3.91
C VAL A 135 -0.43 4.07 3.74
N ARG A 136 -0.51 4.62 2.52
CA ARG A 136 0.06 5.92 2.18
C ARG A 136 -0.90 6.69 1.29
N SER A 137 -1.24 7.90 1.72
CA SER A 137 -1.96 8.89 0.91
C SER A 137 -1.02 10.04 0.59
N TYR A 138 -1.00 10.50 -0.67
CA TYR A 138 -0.14 11.58 -1.16
C TYR A 138 -0.73 12.30 -2.37
#